data_AF-A0A820USK1-F1
#
_entry.id   AF-A0A820USK1-F1
#
_cell.length_a   1.000
_cell.length_b   1.000
_cell.length_c   1.000
_cell.angle_alpha   90.00
_cell.angle_beta   90.00
_cell.angle_gamma   90.00
#
_symmetry.space_group_name_H-M   'P 1'
#
loop_
_entity.id
_entity.type
_entity.pdbx_description
1 polymer ?
#
loop_
_entity_poly.entity_id
_entity_poly.type
_entity_poly.pdbx_seq_one_letter_code
_entity_poly.pdbx_strand_id
1 'polypeptide(L)'
;MNSAALSLAASMFEGNNSDMDNLPDTETILHILGIEYKTPNDSYAILDDIASKFWFTYRTGFAPIGGPSGPTKDTGWGCMMRCGQMMLAEGYVRFFLPAGRYFRWRPPVVDASYWDILNMFIDKRHSSYSIQQIVQMGNSEGKEIGQWFGPNTIAQVLRRIASNEFERPINVHVAMDNTLVLDEIRKLFQTHSKARKTTKNSNDKPAGWKPLIIIIPLRLGLTSVNTEYIDQLKLCFRLPQTLGCIGGKPSHAHYFIGYSGSE
;
A
#
# COMPACT_ATOMS: atom_id res chain seq x y z
N MET A 1 20.37 9.57 -7.46
CA MET A 1 18.91 9.55 -7.22
C MET A 1 18.49 11.00 -7.11
N ASN A 2 17.93 11.55 -8.19
CA ASN A 2 17.65 12.97 -8.29
C ASN A 2 16.54 13.38 -7.31
N SER A 3 16.72 14.54 -6.70
CA SER A 3 15.91 15.14 -5.63
C SER A 3 14.46 15.46 -6.01
N ALA A 4 14.09 15.39 -7.30
CA ALA A 4 12.81 15.88 -7.81
C ALA A 4 11.62 14.99 -7.43
N ALA A 5 11.76 13.65 -7.52
CA ALA A 5 10.68 12.73 -7.19
C ALA A 5 10.33 12.70 -5.69
N LEU A 6 11.32 12.97 -4.83
CA LEU A 6 11.14 13.13 -3.38
C LEU A 6 10.47 14.45 -3.01
N SER A 7 10.73 15.52 -3.80
CA SER A 7 10.12 16.84 -3.64
C SER A 7 8.61 16.77 -3.89
N LEU A 8 8.22 16.15 -5.02
CA LEU A 8 6.84 16.13 -5.50
C LEU A 8 5.83 15.54 -4.49
N ALA A 9 6.17 14.46 -3.80
CA ALA A 9 5.26 13.83 -2.82
C ALA A 9 5.14 14.63 -1.50
N ALA A 10 6.16 15.41 -1.14
CA ALA A 10 6.15 16.23 0.07
C ALA A 10 5.50 17.61 -0.17
N SER A 11 5.64 18.17 -1.38
CA SER A 11 5.20 19.52 -1.72
C SER A 11 3.71 19.61 -2.08
N MET A 12 3.09 18.51 -2.55
CA MET A 12 1.65 18.39 -2.85
C MET A 12 0.69 18.79 -1.72
N PHE A 13 1.13 18.75 -0.47
CA PHE A 13 0.33 19.14 0.69
C PHE A 13 0.44 20.63 1.06
N GLU A 14 1.41 21.36 0.47
CA GLU A 14 1.60 22.79 0.72
C GLU A 14 0.82 23.68 -0.26
N GLY A 15 0.16 23.10 -1.27
CA GLY A 15 -0.81 23.80 -2.12
C GLY A 15 -0.21 24.94 -2.96
N ASN A 16 1.08 24.88 -3.28
CA ASN A 16 1.74 25.87 -4.13
C ASN A 16 1.72 25.41 -5.61
N ASN A 17 1.59 26.37 -6.52
CA ASN A 17 1.77 26.16 -7.97
C ASN A 17 3.15 25.57 -8.35
N SER A 18 4.10 25.50 -7.41
CA SER A 18 5.44 24.94 -7.57
C SER A 18 5.49 23.43 -7.80
N ASP A 19 4.39 22.70 -7.62
CA ASP A 19 4.37 21.25 -7.81
C ASP A 19 4.33 20.84 -9.27
N MET A 20 3.71 21.67 -10.11
CA MET A 20 3.73 21.50 -11.56
C MET A 20 5.15 21.62 -12.11
N ASP A 21 5.98 22.50 -11.52
CA ASP A 21 7.37 22.72 -11.92
C ASP A 21 8.27 21.50 -11.70
N ASN A 22 7.81 20.51 -10.91
CA ASN A 22 8.51 19.26 -10.68
C ASN A 22 8.11 18.15 -11.68
N LEU A 23 7.09 18.39 -12.51
CA LEU A 23 6.71 17.49 -13.59
C LEU A 23 7.47 17.85 -14.89
N PRO A 24 7.74 16.88 -15.78
CA PRO A 24 8.37 17.19 -17.06
C PRO A 24 7.53 18.16 -17.91
N ASP A 25 8.13 19.25 -18.37
CA ASP A 25 7.51 20.18 -19.34
C ASP A 25 7.43 19.60 -20.77
N THR A 26 8.16 18.52 -21.04
CA THR A 26 8.20 17.82 -22.31
C THR A 26 7.22 16.66 -22.36
N GLU A 27 6.84 16.23 -23.57
CA GLU A 27 6.00 15.04 -23.77
C GLU A 27 6.65 13.80 -23.17
N THR A 28 6.11 13.35 -22.04
CA THR A 28 6.63 12.22 -21.27
C THR A 28 5.47 11.35 -20.81
N ILE A 29 5.66 10.03 -20.94
CA ILE A 29 4.68 9.05 -20.47
C ILE A 29 4.99 8.66 -19.03
N LEU A 30 4.03 8.88 -18.15
CA LEU A 30 4.07 8.46 -16.76
C LEU A 30 3.05 7.33 -16.56
N HIS A 31 3.45 6.29 -15.85
CA HIS A 31 2.50 5.29 -15.37
C HIS A 31 2.37 5.40 -13.86
N ILE A 32 1.17 5.65 -13.36
CA ILE A 32 0.86 5.66 -11.94
C ILE A 32 -0.16 4.57 -11.70
N LEU A 33 0.26 3.53 -10.99
CA LEU A 33 -0.61 2.44 -10.53
C LEU A 33 -1.59 1.91 -11.59
N GLY A 34 -1.08 1.57 -12.78
CA GLY A 34 -1.88 1.01 -13.89
C GLY A 34 -2.60 2.03 -14.78
N ILE A 35 -2.46 3.34 -14.52
CA ILE A 35 -2.97 4.41 -15.41
C ILE A 35 -1.79 5.09 -16.10
N GLU A 36 -1.90 5.27 -17.41
CA GLU A 36 -0.98 6.05 -18.22
C GLU A 36 -1.43 7.53 -18.27
N TYR A 37 -0.47 8.44 -18.09
CA TYR A 37 -0.64 9.88 -18.24
C TYR A 37 0.45 10.44 -19.16
N LYS A 38 0.17 11.57 -19.80
CA LYS A 38 1.08 12.26 -20.71
C LYS A 38 1.26 13.71 -20.32
N THR A 39 2.47 14.10 -19.93
CA THR A 39 2.80 15.51 -19.74
C THR A 39 2.94 16.24 -21.08
N PRO A 40 2.79 17.58 -21.12
CA PRO A 40 2.24 18.42 -20.04
C PRO A 40 0.71 18.36 -19.94
N ASN A 41 0.04 17.69 -20.89
CA ASN A 41 -1.43 17.71 -21.02
C ASN A 41 -2.15 17.19 -19.76
N ASP A 42 -1.59 16.16 -19.12
CA ASP A 42 -2.19 15.51 -17.96
C ASP A 42 -1.60 15.97 -16.62
N SER A 43 -0.80 17.06 -16.58
CA SER A 43 -0.10 17.46 -15.35
C SER A 43 -1.03 17.63 -14.14
N TYR A 44 -2.20 18.24 -14.32
CA TYR A 44 -3.20 18.33 -13.25
C TYR A 44 -3.74 16.97 -12.82
N ALA A 45 -4.06 16.09 -13.78
CA ALA A 45 -4.57 14.76 -13.48
C ALA A 45 -3.53 13.87 -12.77
N ILE A 46 -2.24 14.04 -13.11
CA ILE A 46 -1.10 13.42 -12.44
C ILE A 46 -1.05 13.87 -10.98
N LEU A 47 -1.00 15.19 -10.73
CA LEU A 47 -0.91 15.70 -9.37
C LEU A 47 -2.12 15.28 -8.54
N ASP A 48 -3.30 15.33 -9.15
CA ASP A 48 -4.56 14.96 -8.52
C ASP A 48 -4.58 13.48 -8.10
N ASP A 49 -4.11 12.57 -8.96
CA ASP A 49 -4.03 11.14 -8.63
C ASP A 49 -3.06 10.85 -7.48
N ILE A 50 -1.89 11.49 -7.49
CA ILE A 50 -0.87 11.31 -6.45
C ILE A 50 -1.36 11.87 -5.11
N ALA A 51 -1.90 13.09 -5.10
CA ALA A 51 -2.45 13.72 -3.90
C ALA A 51 -3.65 12.97 -3.31
N SER A 52 -4.32 12.14 -4.11
CA SER A 52 -5.46 11.32 -3.69
C SER A 52 -5.06 10.05 -2.93
N LYS A 53 -3.77 9.72 -2.85
CA LYS A 53 -3.28 8.53 -2.16
C LYS A 53 -3.18 8.78 -0.66
N PHE A 54 -3.56 7.78 0.14
CA PHE A 54 -3.28 7.83 1.57
C PHE A 54 -1.77 7.85 1.80
N TRP A 55 -1.29 8.94 2.39
CA TRP A 55 0.11 9.14 2.71
C TRP A 55 0.34 9.00 4.22
N PHE A 56 1.09 7.96 4.60
CA PHE A 56 1.45 7.71 5.99
C PHE A 56 2.93 8.03 6.19
N THR A 57 3.20 8.94 7.12
CA THR A 57 4.54 9.42 7.46
C THR A 57 4.90 9.04 8.89
N TYR A 58 6.14 9.35 9.29
CA TYR A 58 6.51 9.27 10.70
C TYR A 58 5.60 10.14 11.56
N ARG A 59 5.25 9.63 12.74
CA ARG A 59 4.42 10.29 13.73
C ARG A 59 5.11 10.30 15.08
N THR A 60 4.71 11.26 15.90
CA THR A 60 5.21 11.47 17.25
C THR A 60 4.03 11.75 18.17
N GLY A 61 4.18 11.49 19.46
CA GLY A 61 3.17 11.79 20.47
C GLY A 61 2.00 10.79 20.54
N PHE A 62 2.08 9.66 19.85
CA PHE A 62 1.10 8.58 20.04
C PHE A 62 1.36 7.83 21.35
N ALA A 63 0.35 7.07 21.82
CA ALA A 63 0.46 6.29 23.05
C ALA A 63 1.63 5.28 22.99
N PRO A 64 2.42 5.12 24.07
CA PRO A 64 3.59 4.23 24.09
C PRO A 64 3.29 2.81 23.58
N ILE A 65 4.17 2.26 22.73
CA ILE A 65 4.03 0.91 22.15
C ILE A 65 4.72 -0.12 23.03
N GLY A 66 4.01 -1.18 23.46
CA GLY A 66 4.62 -2.26 24.26
C GLY A 66 4.77 -1.97 25.76
N GLY A 67 4.23 -0.86 26.26
CA GLY A 67 4.23 -0.52 27.69
C GLY A 67 4.62 0.94 27.93
N PRO A 68 4.62 1.42 29.20
CA PRO A 68 4.90 2.83 29.52
C PRO A 68 6.27 3.34 29.07
N SER A 69 7.27 2.46 28.98
CA SER A 69 8.63 2.75 28.49
C SER A 69 8.80 2.58 26.98
N GLY A 70 7.72 2.24 26.27
CA GLY A 70 7.73 2.03 24.83
C GLY A 70 7.94 3.31 24.01
N PRO A 71 8.29 3.19 22.72
CA PRO A 71 8.41 4.35 21.85
C PRO A 71 7.05 5.05 21.67
N THR A 72 7.09 6.38 21.60
CA THR A 72 5.96 7.27 21.29
C THR A 72 6.14 7.98 19.94
N LYS A 73 7.12 7.51 19.16
CA LYS A 73 7.44 7.96 17.81
C LYS A 73 8.02 6.82 16.99
N ASP A 74 7.79 6.84 15.70
CA ASP A 74 8.35 5.86 14.76
C ASP A 74 9.46 6.42 13.86
N THR A 75 9.83 7.69 14.06
CA THR A 75 10.97 8.32 13.37
C THR A 75 12.24 7.50 13.52
N GLY A 76 12.88 7.20 12.40
CA GLY A 76 14.16 6.47 12.32
C GLY A 76 14.02 4.96 12.09
N TRP A 77 12.84 4.37 12.31
CA TRP A 77 12.65 2.91 12.21
C TRP A 77 11.34 2.48 11.53
N GLY A 78 10.31 3.33 11.53
CA GLY A 78 8.97 3.00 11.03
C GLY A 78 8.77 3.01 9.50
N CYS A 79 9.76 3.42 8.70
CA CYS A 79 9.54 3.74 7.28
C CYS A 79 8.94 2.59 6.47
N MET A 80 9.41 1.35 6.64
CA MET A 80 8.87 0.21 5.90
C MET A 80 7.43 -0.11 6.34
N MET A 81 7.10 0.09 7.62
CA MET A 81 5.75 -0.11 8.13
C MET A 81 4.80 0.92 7.50
N ARG A 82 5.22 2.18 7.41
CA ARG A 82 4.48 3.24 6.71
C ARG A 82 4.29 2.93 5.22
N CYS A 83 5.31 2.42 4.54
CA CYS A 83 5.18 1.95 3.16
C CYS A 83 4.15 0.82 3.02
N GLY A 84 4.18 -0.16 3.93
CA GLY A 84 3.19 -1.23 3.99
C GLY A 84 1.76 -0.71 4.22
N GLN A 85 1.59 0.27 5.12
CA GLN A 85 0.29 0.94 5.33
C GLN A 85 -0.21 1.60 4.05
N MET A 86 0.63 2.35 3.32
CA MET A 86 0.22 3.04 2.09
C MET A 86 -0.18 2.06 0.99
N MET A 87 0.61 1.01 0.75
CA MET A 87 0.29 -0.03 -0.23
C MET A 87 -1.02 -0.75 0.10
N LEU A 88 -1.22 -1.08 1.39
CA LEU A 88 -2.44 -1.76 1.84
C LEU A 88 -3.67 -0.85 1.73
N ALA A 89 -3.54 0.42 2.13
CA ALA A 89 -4.61 1.40 2.04
C ALA A 89 -5.05 1.65 0.59
N GLU A 90 -4.12 1.68 -0.37
CA GLU A 90 -4.46 1.71 -1.80
C GLU A 90 -5.30 0.49 -2.22
N GLY A 91 -4.99 -0.71 -1.69
CA GLY A 91 -5.84 -1.89 -1.88
C GLY A 91 -7.26 -1.69 -1.32
N TYR A 92 -7.37 -1.18 -0.10
CA TYR A 92 -8.66 -0.88 0.52
C TYR A 92 -9.46 0.17 -0.26
N VAL A 93 -8.81 1.23 -0.74
CA VAL A 93 -9.41 2.26 -1.60
C VAL A 93 -10.04 1.60 -2.83
N ARG A 94 -9.32 0.70 -3.49
CA ARG A 94 -9.81 0.02 -4.70
C ARG A 94 -10.98 -0.92 -4.46
N PHE A 95 -11.01 -1.57 -3.30
CA PHE A 95 -12.05 -2.56 -2.99
C PHE A 95 -13.31 -1.94 -2.39
N PHE A 96 -13.18 -0.85 -1.63
CA PHE A 96 -14.25 -0.38 -0.76
C PHE A 96 -14.72 1.05 -1.03
N LEU A 97 -14.02 1.85 -1.85
CA LEU A 97 -14.58 3.10 -2.35
C LEU A 97 -15.33 2.86 -3.67
N PRO A 98 -16.49 3.52 -3.91
CA PRO A 98 -17.26 3.34 -5.14
C PRO A 98 -16.46 3.62 -6.43
N ALA A 99 -15.58 4.63 -6.40
CA ALA A 99 -14.73 4.98 -7.53
C ALA A 99 -13.48 4.09 -7.67
N GLY A 100 -13.17 3.28 -6.64
CA GLY A 100 -12.01 2.39 -6.61
C GLY A 100 -10.72 3.09 -7.01
N ARG A 101 -10.02 2.55 -8.03
CA ARG A 101 -8.78 3.12 -8.58
C ARG A 101 -8.93 4.56 -9.06
N TYR A 102 -10.12 4.96 -9.51
CA TYR A 102 -10.41 6.30 -10.04
C TYR A 102 -10.85 7.28 -8.95
N PHE A 103 -10.83 6.89 -7.67
CA PHE A 103 -11.05 7.81 -6.58
C PHE A 103 -10.08 9.00 -6.65
N ARG A 104 -10.63 10.20 -6.45
CA ARG A 104 -9.87 11.44 -6.27
C ARG A 104 -10.29 12.11 -4.98
N TRP A 105 -9.32 12.53 -4.18
CA TRP A 105 -9.56 13.18 -2.91
C TRP A 105 -10.04 14.61 -3.15
N ARG A 106 -11.19 14.92 -2.55
CA ARG A 106 -11.84 16.23 -2.65
C ARG A 106 -12.37 16.61 -1.28
N PRO A 107 -11.78 17.60 -0.59
CA PRO A 107 -12.33 18.10 0.66
C PRO A 107 -13.57 18.98 0.38
N PRO A 108 -14.66 18.87 1.18
CA PRO A 108 -14.86 17.89 2.24
C PRO A 108 -15.18 16.48 1.68
N VAL A 109 -14.55 15.44 2.24
CA VAL A 109 -14.85 14.05 1.85
C VAL A 109 -16.10 13.58 2.58
N VAL A 110 -17.18 13.40 1.82
CA VAL A 110 -18.49 13.00 2.36
C VAL A 110 -18.69 11.48 2.47
N ASP A 111 -17.93 10.69 1.71
CA ASP A 111 -18.04 9.23 1.72
C ASP A 111 -17.52 8.65 3.05
N ALA A 112 -18.41 8.04 3.83
CA ALA A 112 -18.05 7.42 5.11
C ALA A 112 -17.00 6.31 4.95
N SER A 113 -16.99 5.60 3.80
CA SER A 113 -16.05 4.52 3.53
C SER A 113 -14.60 5.03 3.49
N TYR A 114 -14.38 6.28 3.07
CA TYR A 114 -13.04 6.90 3.12
C TYR A 114 -12.56 7.03 4.57
N TRP A 115 -13.43 7.51 5.46
CA TRP A 115 -13.11 7.68 6.86
C TRP A 115 -12.93 6.35 7.57
N ASP A 116 -13.73 5.34 7.23
CA ASP A 116 -13.56 3.99 7.74
C ASP A 116 -12.19 3.42 7.34
N ILE A 117 -11.80 3.55 6.07
CA ILE A 117 -10.47 3.12 5.61
C ILE A 117 -9.38 3.88 6.38
N LEU A 118 -9.45 5.21 6.46
CA LEU A 118 -8.46 6.02 7.19
C LEU A 118 -8.34 5.58 8.66
N ASN A 119 -9.48 5.36 9.33
CA ASN A 119 -9.55 4.94 10.73
C ASN A 119 -8.85 3.60 10.99
N MET A 120 -8.73 2.72 9.99
CA MET A 120 -7.99 1.47 10.13
C MET A 120 -6.47 1.67 10.28
N PHE A 121 -5.93 2.82 9.86
CA PHE A 121 -4.47 3.10 9.84
C PHE A 121 -4.00 4.15 10.86
N ILE A 122 -4.93 4.84 11.54
CA ILE A 122 -4.58 5.84 12.57
C ILE A 122 -3.71 5.21 13.66
N ASP A 123 -2.76 5.96 14.22
CA ASP A 123 -1.82 5.51 15.27
C ASP A 123 -2.48 5.34 16.65
N LYS A 124 -3.56 4.56 16.69
CA LYS A 124 -4.29 4.14 17.88
C LYS A 124 -4.29 2.61 17.93
N ARG A 125 -4.12 2.04 19.12
CA ARG A 125 -4.07 0.58 19.31
C ARG A 125 -5.33 -0.15 18.80
N HIS A 126 -6.47 0.52 18.73
CA HIS A 126 -7.74 -0.07 18.26
C HIS A 126 -7.88 -0.11 16.74
N SER A 127 -7.03 0.63 16.02
CA SER A 127 -7.01 0.65 14.56
C SER A 127 -6.20 -0.55 14.03
N SER A 128 -6.83 -1.39 13.19
CA SER A 128 -6.33 -2.70 12.77
C SER A 128 -4.92 -2.67 12.19
N TYR A 129 -4.63 -1.68 11.35
CA TYR A 129 -3.35 -1.51 10.65
C TYR A 129 -2.53 -0.35 11.19
N SER A 130 -2.79 0.06 12.45
CA SER A 130 -1.96 1.06 13.14
C SER A 130 -0.52 0.60 13.28
N ILE A 131 0.40 1.56 13.47
CA ILE A 131 1.80 1.24 13.76
C ILE A 131 1.94 0.34 15.00
N GLN A 132 1.06 0.49 15.99
CA GLN A 132 1.04 -0.34 17.19
C GLN A 132 0.72 -1.80 16.87
N GLN A 133 -0.31 -2.06 16.06
CA GLN A 133 -0.69 -3.42 15.66
C GLN A 133 0.38 -4.06 14.76
N ILE A 134 0.95 -3.30 13.82
CA ILE A 134 2.03 -3.77 12.95
C ILE A 134 3.26 -4.19 13.76
N VAL A 135 3.68 -3.35 14.71
CA VAL A 135 4.85 -3.64 15.55
C VAL A 135 4.59 -4.81 16.50
N GLN A 136 3.41 -4.85 17.13
CA GLN A 136 3.03 -5.96 17.99
C GLN A 136 3.01 -7.29 17.23
N MET A 137 2.48 -7.29 16.01
CA MET A 137 2.46 -8.47 15.15
C MET A 137 3.88 -8.85 14.68
N GLY A 138 4.73 -7.86 14.39
CA GLY A 138 6.13 -8.10 14.03
C GLY A 138 6.94 -8.81 15.10
N ASN A 139 6.60 -8.62 16.38
CA ASN A 139 7.21 -9.39 17.47
C ASN A 139 7.00 -10.91 17.30
N SER A 140 5.84 -11.31 16.78
CA SER A 140 5.57 -12.73 16.46
C SER A 140 6.37 -13.26 15.25
N GLU A 141 6.96 -12.36 14.47
CA GLU A 141 7.88 -12.64 13.34
C GLU A 141 9.36 -12.44 13.77
N GLY A 142 9.63 -12.36 15.07
CA GLY A 142 10.98 -12.18 15.62
C GLY A 142 11.55 -10.77 15.44
N LYS A 143 10.70 -9.75 15.28
CA LYS A 143 11.10 -8.35 15.21
C LYS A 143 10.79 -7.60 16.50
N GLU A 144 11.84 -7.12 17.15
CA GLU A 144 11.69 -6.29 18.35
C GLU A 144 11.12 -4.91 18.01
N ILE A 145 10.50 -4.29 19.02
CA ILE A 145 9.98 -2.92 18.91
C ILE A 145 11.13 -1.96 18.58
N GLY A 146 10.95 -1.14 17.56
CA GLY A 146 11.99 -0.21 17.10
C GLY A 146 12.92 -0.79 16.02
N GLN A 147 12.81 -2.08 15.69
CA GLN A 147 13.60 -2.68 14.62
C GLN A 147 13.00 -2.39 13.24
N TRP A 148 13.86 -2.11 12.27
CA TRP A 148 13.46 -1.97 10.87
C TRP A 148 12.97 -3.29 10.27
N PHE A 149 11.91 -3.22 9.46
CA PHE A 149 11.35 -4.36 8.71
C PHE A 149 11.82 -4.34 7.26
N GLY A 150 12.10 -5.52 6.71
CA GLY A 150 12.23 -5.67 5.25
C GLY A 150 10.87 -5.87 4.57
N PRO A 151 10.80 -5.79 3.22
CA PRO A 151 9.55 -5.95 2.47
C PRO A 151 8.81 -7.27 2.77
N ASN A 152 9.53 -8.39 2.88
CA ASN A 152 8.90 -9.67 3.22
C ASN A 152 8.29 -9.62 4.63
N THR A 153 9.01 -9.11 5.64
CA THR A 153 8.51 -9.08 7.03
C THR A 153 7.23 -8.27 7.14
N ILE A 154 7.16 -7.07 6.55
CA ILE A 154 5.93 -6.27 6.57
C ILE A 154 4.80 -6.97 5.82
N ALA A 155 5.08 -7.66 4.70
CA ALA A 155 4.07 -8.42 3.96
C ALA A 155 3.46 -9.56 4.80
N GLN A 156 4.29 -10.32 5.53
CA GLN A 156 3.82 -11.38 6.43
C GLN A 156 2.99 -10.83 7.59
N VAL A 157 3.42 -9.71 8.18
CA VAL A 157 2.68 -9.02 9.24
C VAL A 157 1.31 -8.58 8.74
N LEU A 158 1.24 -7.89 7.60
CA LEU A 158 -0.03 -7.42 7.03
C LEU A 158 -0.95 -8.58 6.66
N ARG A 159 -0.39 -9.69 6.16
CA ARG A 159 -1.16 -10.92 5.93
C ARG A 159 -1.83 -11.43 7.20
N ARG A 160 -1.10 -11.48 8.31
CA ARG A 160 -1.60 -11.99 9.59
C ARG A 160 -2.60 -11.04 10.26
N ILE A 161 -2.43 -9.72 10.10
CA ILE A 161 -3.44 -8.76 10.55
C ILE A 161 -4.71 -8.92 9.70
N ALA A 162 -4.59 -8.98 8.38
CA ALA A 162 -5.74 -9.13 7.48
C ALA A 162 -6.54 -10.43 7.67
N SER A 163 -5.90 -11.51 8.12
CA SER A 163 -6.63 -12.74 8.48
C SER A 163 -7.56 -12.58 9.69
N ASN A 164 -7.33 -11.57 10.54
CA ASN A 164 -8.13 -11.26 11.73
C ASN A 164 -9.02 -10.02 11.54
N GLU A 165 -9.07 -9.44 10.33
CA GLU A 165 -9.90 -8.28 10.03
C GLU A 165 -11.30 -8.74 9.62
N PHE A 166 -12.31 -8.38 10.42
CA PHE A 166 -13.68 -8.87 10.28
C PHE A 166 -14.64 -7.85 9.66
N GLU A 167 -14.40 -6.55 9.85
CA GLU A 167 -15.31 -5.50 9.39
C GLU A 167 -15.15 -5.28 7.88
N ARG A 168 -13.90 -5.24 7.42
CA ARG A 168 -13.56 -5.07 5.99
C ARG A 168 -12.58 -6.15 5.55
N PRO A 169 -13.05 -7.41 5.46
CA PRO A 169 -12.18 -8.55 5.26
C PRO A 169 -11.57 -8.54 3.85
N ILE A 170 -10.24 -8.65 3.78
CA ILE A 170 -9.49 -8.92 2.54
C ILE A 170 -8.59 -10.14 2.69
N ASN A 171 -8.28 -10.81 1.58
CA ASN A 171 -7.27 -11.86 1.52
C ASN A 171 -5.95 -11.22 1.14
N VAL A 172 -4.88 -11.56 1.85
CA VAL A 172 -3.51 -11.19 1.49
C VAL A 172 -2.75 -12.48 1.29
N HIS A 173 -2.23 -12.69 0.09
CA HIS A 173 -1.37 -13.82 -0.23
C HIS A 173 0.05 -13.30 -0.45
N VAL A 174 1.02 -13.92 0.22
CA VAL A 174 2.44 -13.61 0.04
C VAL A 174 3.08 -14.78 -0.69
N ALA A 175 3.41 -14.60 -1.95
CA ALA A 175 4.04 -15.61 -2.78
C ALA A 175 5.53 -15.72 -2.42
N MET A 176 5.95 -16.90 -1.98
CA MET A 176 7.33 -17.17 -1.61
C MET A 176 8.10 -17.78 -2.79
N ASP A 177 9.43 -17.80 -2.70
CA ASP A 177 10.31 -18.48 -3.68
C ASP A 177 10.10 -18.03 -5.13
N ASN A 178 9.74 -16.76 -5.30
CA ASN A 178 9.46 -16.11 -6.59
C ASN A 178 8.39 -16.84 -7.43
N THR A 179 7.52 -17.63 -6.81
CA THR A 179 6.56 -18.51 -7.49
C THR A 179 5.15 -18.29 -6.96
N LEU A 180 4.21 -17.97 -7.86
CA LEU A 180 2.79 -17.86 -7.54
C LEU A 180 2.07 -19.18 -7.85
N VAL A 181 1.68 -19.91 -6.81
CA VAL A 181 0.96 -21.18 -6.95
C VAL A 181 -0.54 -20.92 -7.08
N LEU A 182 -1.07 -21.02 -8.30
CA LEU A 182 -2.49 -20.69 -8.59
C LEU A 182 -3.48 -21.54 -7.79
N ASP A 183 -3.14 -22.78 -7.45
CA ASP A 183 -4.03 -23.63 -6.65
C ASP A 183 -4.18 -23.15 -5.20
N GLU A 184 -3.16 -22.50 -4.63
CA GLU A 184 -3.26 -21.86 -3.31
C GLU A 184 -4.20 -20.66 -3.37
N ILE A 185 -4.09 -19.86 -4.43
CA ILE A 185 -5.00 -18.74 -4.68
C ILE A 185 -6.44 -19.22 -4.82
N ARG A 186 -6.67 -20.29 -5.60
CA ARG A 186 -8.00 -20.90 -5.78
C ARG A 186 -8.60 -21.36 -4.45
N LYS A 187 -7.80 -21.91 -3.54
CA LYS A 187 -8.27 -22.34 -2.20
C LYS A 187 -8.79 -21.17 -1.36
N LEU A 188 -8.17 -19.99 -1.45
CA LEU A 188 -8.63 -18.78 -0.74
C LEU A 188 -10.05 -18.36 -1.14
N PHE A 189 -10.47 -18.66 -2.38
CA PHE A 189 -11.82 -18.39 -2.85
C PHE A 189 -12.83 -19.49 -2.46
N GLN A 190 -12.37 -20.73 -2.29
CA GLN A 190 -13.24 -21.88 -1.98
C GLN A 190 -13.67 -21.95 -0.51
N THR A 191 -12.84 -21.48 0.42
CA THR A 191 -13.14 -21.44 1.87
C THR A 191 -14.42 -20.65 2.18
N HIS A 192 -14.68 -19.55 1.44
CA HIS A 192 -15.89 -18.75 1.61
C HIS A 192 -17.17 -19.43 1.10
N SER A 193 -17.07 -20.30 0.08
CA SER A 193 -18.22 -21.03 -0.44
C SER A 193 -18.71 -22.14 0.50
N LYS A 194 -17.86 -22.67 1.38
CA LYS A 194 -18.22 -23.77 2.31
C LYS A 194 -18.87 -23.28 3.61
N ALA A 195 -18.46 -22.12 4.14
CA ALA A 195 -19.00 -21.55 5.38
C ALA A 195 -20.49 -21.17 5.29
N ARG A 196 -21.02 -20.97 4.07
CA ARG A 196 -22.40 -20.49 3.81
C ARG A 196 -23.38 -21.61 3.43
N LYS A 197 -22.93 -22.87 3.32
CA LYS A 197 -23.80 -24.02 2.97
C LYS A 197 -24.80 -24.41 4.06
N THR A 198 -24.75 -23.79 5.24
CA THR A 198 -25.65 -24.08 6.38
C THR A 198 -26.93 -23.25 6.41
N THR A 199 -27.11 -22.25 5.54
CA THR A 199 -28.38 -21.48 5.45
C THR A 199 -28.93 -21.48 4.03
N LYS A 200 -29.80 -22.46 3.74
CA LYS A 200 -30.63 -22.49 2.52
C LYS A 200 -31.70 -21.40 2.58
N ASN A 201 -31.38 -20.18 2.14
CA ASN A 201 -32.40 -19.23 1.68
C ASN A 201 -32.11 -18.87 0.21
N SER A 202 -33.10 -19.09 -0.64
CA SER A 202 -33.01 -19.13 -2.11
C SER A 202 -32.90 -17.77 -2.80
N ASN A 203 -32.59 -16.68 -2.08
CA ASN A 203 -32.43 -15.32 -2.62
C ASN A 203 -31.02 -14.74 -2.42
N ASP A 204 -30.06 -15.54 -1.95
CA ASP A 204 -28.71 -15.07 -1.71
C ASP A 204 -27.93 -14.95 -3.04
N LYS A 205 -27.53 -13.70 -3.37
CA LYS A 205 -26.55 -13.41 -4.43
C LYS A 205 -25.35 -14.37 -4.28
N PRO A 206 -24.79 -14.89 -5.39
CA PRO A 206 -23.63 -15.80 -5.33
C PRO A 206 -22.56 -15.18 -4.44
N ALA A 207 -22.00 -15.98 -3.53
CA ALA A 207 -21.03 -15.53 -2.55
C ALA A 207 -19.90 -14.78 -3.28
N GLY A 208 -19.87 -13.46 -3.10
CA GLY A 208 -18.87 -12.60 -3.73
C GLY A 208 -17.47 -13.04 -3.32
N TRP A 209 -16.52 -12.93 -4.24
CA TRP A 209 -15.12 -13.20 -3.93
C TRP A 209 -14.63 -12.18 -2.91
N LYS A 210 -14.05 -12.67 -1.82
CA LYS A 210 -13.33 -11.80 -0.88
C LYS A 210 -12.16 -11.16 -1.64
N PRO A 211 -12.00 -9.82 -1.61
CA PRO A 211 -10.94 -9.15 -2.32
C PRO A 211 -9.56 -9.74 -2.01
N LEU A 212 -8.66 -9.77 -2.99
CA LEU A 212 -7.35 -10.40 -2.87
C LEU A 212 -6.24 -9.43 -3.21
N ILE A 213 -5.26 -9.32 -2.32
CA ILE A 213 -3.95 -8.69 -2.56
C ILE A 213 -2.92 -9.80 -2.67
N ILE A 214 -2.13 -9.77 -3.75
CA ILE A 214 -0.98 -10.66 -3.94
C ILE A 214 0.28 -9.83 -3.75
N ILE A 215 1.13 -10.22 -2.80
CA ILE A 215 2.43 -9.60 -2.56
C ILE A 215 3.50 -10.61 -2.97
N ILE A 216 4.47 -10.17 -3.78
CA ILE A 216 5.57 -11.01 -4.25
C ILE A 216 6.87 -10.36 -3.77
N PRO A 217 7.42 -10.78 -2.61
CA PRO A 217 8.72 -10.29 -2.14
C PRO A 217 9.83 -10.79 -3.07
N LEU A 218 10.64 -9.87 -3.59
CA LEU A 218 11.71 -10.17 -4.55
C LEU A 218 13.05 -9.60 -4.09
N ARG A 219 14.13 -10.25 -4.51
CA ARG A 219 15.50 -9.72 -4.46
C ARG A 219 16.05 -9.67 -5.88
N LEU A 220 16.01 -8.48 -6.50
CA LEU A 220 16.36 -8.28 -7.91
C LEU A 220 17.86 -8.06 -8.18
N GLY A 221 18.71 -8.29 -7.17
CA GLY A 221 20.15 -8.18 -7.29
C GLY A 221 20.87 -8.24 -5.94
N LEU A 222 22.20 -8.13 -5.97
CA LEU A 222 23.03 -8.23 -4.76
C LEU A 222 23.08 -6.91 -3.99
N THR A 223 23.49 -5.83 -4.67
CA THR A 223 23.68 -4.48 -4.12
C THR A 223 22.79 -3.44 -4.81
N SER A 224 22.61 -3.59 -6.12
CA SER A 224 21.68 -2.82 -6.94
C SER A 224 20.73 -3.77 -7.67
N VAL A 225 19.63 -3.22 -8.21
CA VAL A 225 18.74 -3.96 -9.11
C VAL A 225 19.52 -4.29 -10.39
N ASN A 226 19.44 -5.54 -10.85
CA ASN A 226 19.96 -5.92 -12.17
C ASN A 226 19.11 -5.24 -13.26
N THR A 227 19.76 -4.57 -14.20
CA THR A 227 19.12 -3.83 -15.29
C THR A 227 18.24 -4.71 -16.17
N GLU A 228 18.53 -6.00 -16.28
CA GLU A 228 17.72 -6.97 -17.03
C GLU A 228 16.29 -7.13 -16.50
N TYR A 229 16.01 -6.71 -15.26
CA TYR A 229 14.68 -6.77 -14.64
C TYR A 229 13.87 -5.47 -14.74
N ILE A 230 14.48 -4.37 -15.22
CA ILE A 230 13.87 -3.05 -15.17
C ILE A 230 12.64 -2.96 -16.06
N ASP A 231 12.69 -3.52 -17.26
CA ASP A 231 11.56 -3.47 -18.19
C ASP A 231 10.37 -4.31 -17.69
N GLN A 232 10.63 -5.47 -17.07
CA GLN A 232 9.61 -6.32 -16.46
C GLN A 232 9.00 -5.64 -15.22
N LEU A 233 9.82 -4.95 -14.43
CA LEU A 233 9.31 -4.15 -13.30
C LEU A 233 8.40 -3.01 -13.79
N LYS A 234 8.77 -2.32 -14.87
CA LYS A 234 7.92 -1.30 -15.50
C LYS A 234 6.60 -1.88 -15.99
N LEU A 235 6.60 -3.09 -16.58
CA LEU A 235 5.38 -3.77 -16.98
C LEU A 235 4.43 -4.02 -15.79
N CYS A 236 4.96 -4.35 -14.60
CA CYS A 236 4.16 -4.50 -13.39
C CYS A 236 3.42 -3.20 -13.00
N PHE A 237 4.00 -2.02 -13.25
CA PHE A 237 3.33 -0.72 -13.01
C PHE A 237 2.24 -0.38 -14.04
N ARG A 238 2.21 -1.08 -15.18
CA ARG A 238 1.16 -0.91 -16.20
C ARG A 238 -0.06 -1.79 -15.97
N LEU A 239 0.03 -2.78 -15.09
CA LEU A 239 -1.10 -3.67 -14.80
C LEU A 239 -2.22 -2.88 -14.08
N PRO A 240 -3.49 -3.00 -14.51
CA PRO A 240 -4.61 -2.34 -13.83
C PRO A 240 -4.75 -2.73 -12.34
N GLN A 241 -4.26 -3.93 -11.98
CA GLN A 241 -4.32 -4.48 -10.63
C GLN A 241 -3.16 -4.06 -9.74
N THR A 242 -2.13 -3.39 -10.29
CA THR A 242 -0.90 -3.10 -9.55
C THR A 242 -1.15 -2.21 -8.36
N LEU A 243 -0.62 -2.59 -7.20
CA LEU A 243 -0.55 -1.73 -6.01
C LEU A 243 0.85 -1.12 -5.86
N GLY A 244 1.65 -1.08 -6.94
CA GLY A 244 3.01 -0.57 -6.90
C GLY A 244 3.99 -1.51 -6.20
N CYS A 245 5.06 -0.95 -5.66
CA CYS A 245 6.12 -1.70 -4.97
C CYS A 245 6.56 -0.99 -3.70
N ILE A 246 6.92 -1.75 -2.67
CA ILE A 246 7.59 -1.22 -1.47
C ILE A 246 9.01 -1.76 -1.40
N GLY A 247 9.97 -0.91 -1.02
CA GLY A 247 11.37 -1.29 -1.00
C GLY A 247 12.25 -0.19 -0.43
N GLY A 248 13.57 -0.39 -0.52
CA GLY A 248 14.56 0.57 -0.05
C GLY A 248 15.55 -0.03 0.95
N LYS A 249 16.48 0.81 1.39
CA LYS A 249 17.51 0.44 2.37
C LYS A 249 16.96 0.59 3.80
N PRO A 250 17.60 -0.01 4.82
CA PRO A 250 17.26 0.25 6.21
C PRO A 250 17.12 1.76 6.49
N SER A 251 16.03 2.13 7.14
CA SER A 251 15.64 3.52 7.46
C SER A 251 15.36 4.45 6.25
N HIS A 252 15.43 3.95 5.01
CA HIS A 252 15.13 4.66 3.77
C HIS A 252 14.21 3.83 2.87
N ALA A 253 13.02 3.51 3.37
CA ALA A 253 12.00 2.80 2.61
C ALA A 253 11.08 3.77 1.86
N HIS A 254 10.64 3.35 0.68
CA HIS A 254 9.71 4.09 -0.18
C HIS A 254 8.58 3.19 -0.67
N TYR A 255 7.44 3.82 -0.93
CA TYR A 255 6.33 3.25 -1.68
C TYR A 255 6.38 3.82 -3.11
N PHE A 256 6.78 2.97 -4.06
CA PHE A 256 6.85 3.29 -5.47
C PHE A 256 5.47 3.07 -6.08
N ILE A 257 4.86 4.13 -6.60
CA ILE A 257 3.51 4.12 -7.19
C ILE A 257 3.52 4.13 -8.72
N GLY A 258 4.68 4.32 -9.35
CA GLY A 258 4.76 4.53 -10.77
C GLY A 258 6.19 4.67 -11.26
N TYR A 259 6.32 5.02 -12.55
CA TYR A 259 7.59 5.37 -13.17
C TYR A 259 7.39 6.35 -14.33
N SER A 260 8.46 7.06 -14.70
CA SER A 260 8.55 7.94 -15.86
C SER A 260 9.90 7.77 -16.53
N GLY A 261 9.94 7.40 -17.82
CA GLY A 261 11.22 7.15 -18.49
C GLY A 261 12.08 6.11 -17.75
N SER A 262 13.15 6.55 -17.10
CA SER A 262 14.07 5.73 -16.28
C SER A 262 13.99 5.99 -14.76
N GLU A 263 13.02 6.80 -14.30
CA GLU A 263 12.82 7.18 -12.89
C GLU A 263 11.61 6.49 -12.26
#